data_AF-A0A0X1KU80-F1
#
_entry.id   AF-A0A0X1KU80-F1
#
_cell.length_a   1.000
_cell.length_b   1.000
_cell.length_c   1.000
_cell.angle_alpha   90.00
_cell.angle_beta   90.00
_cell.angle_gamma   90.00
#
_symmetry.space_group_name_H-M   'P 1'
#
loop_
_entity.id
_entity.type
_entity.pdbx_description
1 polymer ?
#
loop_
_entity_poly.entity_id
_entity_poly.type
_entity_poly.pdbx_seq_one_letter_code
_entity_poly.pdbx_strand_id
1 'polypeptide(L)'
;MRYNENGEIMRKGSVLTLSLFVVIFLALTVLLVLAIYAQVTNNYVLQQKKLLVSNVAKSAAYAMAETVAKWFTEGKGDLVQNLAATPTSLSVPEFRGTIKCSVTSISNEYKITCTARLDGVEDSYSLTLILMGGLTYRYAIDTVTMEVNNNNLKIVGDVLVRDRSLDIGNNSAITGNIYLMNGSLNVGNNSVVTGDIYLRNGNLTLGNNSVVENDVLAVGSVTGSGTIRRNVIVTGTVERNVTVLGDKTENASSAYVLDEISRRVNASSPMSPPLPATPSFFPNPAVKLNGTVISESDKTYYTDSLQDGLKVSRNLTLKIPSTGLLSIATTSLTLGNNATIEVDGSGIVMIYVEGDITAGNNIEIKPKGPQSHFRLLIYSNKSGTFNFGNSLSVAKGGGLYIYAPEKSVKIGNSPNQQKEDVFGAIVAKKIEVQNNLYLALPDNPSGTQIPWFPIGFDPSATSTGHYGLYVKYRSWGQ
;
A
#
# COMPACT_ATOMS: atom_id res chain seq x y z
N MET A 1 28.31 -64.07 -72.52
CA MET A 1 29.68 -63.51 -72.42
C MET A 1 30.34 -63.65 -73.78
N ARG A 2 30.84 -62.56 -74.36
CA ARG A 2 31.77 -62.62 -75.50
C ARG A 2 33.07 -61.99 -75.03
N TYR A 3 34.16 -62.75 -75.11
CA TYR A 3 35.52 -62.31 -74.85
C TYR A 3 36.12 -61.75 -76.15
N ASN A 4 36.90 -60.67 -76.06
CA ASN A 4 37.85 -60.31 -77.10
C ASN A 4 39.22 -60.94 -76.77
N GLU A 5 40.12 -60.92 -77.75
CA GLU A 5 41.39 -61.68 -77.76
C GLU A 5 42.38 -61.32 -76.63
N ASN A 6 42.05 -60.37 -75.75
CA ASN A 6 42.86 -59.99 -74.58
C ASN A 6 42.13 -60.22 -73.24
N GLY A 7 41.02 -60.96 -73.19
CA GLY A 7 40.48 -61.45 -71.92
C GLY A 7 39.78 -60.42 -71.02
N GLU A 8 39.39 -59.24 -71.52
CA GLU A 8 38.69 -58.23 -70.71
C GLU A 8 37.19 -58.11 -71.05
N ILE A 9 36.34 -58.27 -70.02
CA ILE A 9 34.89 -58.10 -70.11
C ILE A 9 34.58 -56.59 -70.15
N MET A 10 34.16 -56.07 -71.31
CA MET A 10 33.64 -54.70 -71.44
C MET A 10 32.31 -54.53 -70.69
N ARG A 11 32.38 -54.07 -69.43
CA ARG A 11 31.25 -53.61 -68.58
C ARG A 11 30.66 -52.26 -69.05
N LYS A 12 30.31 -52.09 -70.33
CA LYS A 12 29.78 -50.79 -70.82
C LYS A 12 28.29 -50.56 -70.55
N GLY A 13 27.48 -51.63 -70.46
CA GLY A 13 26.04 -51.52 -70.14
C GLY A 13 25.74 -51.27 -68.65
N SER A 14 26.55 -51.82 -67.73
CA SER A 14 26.32 -51.67 -66.29
C SER A 14 26.63 -50.26 -65.78
N VAL A 15 27.56 -49.55 -66.42
CA VAL A 15 27.93 -48.19 -66.02
C VAL A 15 26.80 -47.22 -66.32
N LEU A 16 26.15 -47.32 -67.49
CA LEU A 16 25.05 -46.42 -67.86
C LEU A 16 23.83 -46.61 -66.95
N THR A 17 23.46 -47.85 -66.64
CA THR A 17 22.34 -48.16 -65.73
C THR A 17 22.65 -47.70 -64.31
N LEU A 18 23.87 -47.95 -63.82
CA LEU A 18 24.30 -47.49 -62.50
C LEU A 18 24.31 -45.96 -62.41
N SER A 19 24.82 -45.27 -63.44
CA SER A 19 24.79 -43.80 -63.54
C SER A 19 23.35 -43.27 -63.55
N LEU A 20 22.42 -43.91 -64.26
CA LEU A 20 21.01 -43.51 -64.27
C LEU A 20 20.36 -43.70 -62.89
N PHE A 21 20.62 -44.82 -62.21
CA PHE A 21 20.14 -45.06 -60.85
C PHE A 21 20.69 -44.01 -59.86
N VAL A 22 21.97 -43.65 -59.99
CA VAL A 22 22.57 -42.59 -59.17
C VAL A 22 21.91 -41.25 -59.44
N VAL A 23 21.63 -40.89 -60.70
CA VAL A 23 20.94 -39.64 -61.04
C VAL A 23 19.50 -39.59 -60.52
N ILE A 24 18.75 -40.69 -60.64
CA ILE A 24 17.37 -40.78 -60.10
C ILE A 24 17.38 -40.71 -58.57
N PHE A 25 18.30 -41.41 -57.91
CA PHE A 25 18.45 -41.36 -56.46
C PHE A 25 18.79 -39.94 -56.00
N LEU A 26 19.74 -39.26 -56.67
CA LEU A 26 20.08 -37.87 -56.41
C LEU A 26 18.86 -36.95 -56.60
N ALA A 27 18.10 -37.10 -57.69
CA ALA A 27 16.90 -36.30 -57.93
C ALA A 27 15.82 -36.50 -56.83
N LEU A 28 15.60 -37.75 -56.39
CA LEU A 28 14.67 -38.06 -55.30
C LEU A 28 15.15 -37.47 -53.96
N THR A 29 16.44 -37.54 -53.67
CA THR A 29 17.00 -36.91 -52.46
C THR A 29 16.84 -35.39 -52.49
N VAL A 30 17.06 -34.74 -53.64
CA VAL A 30 16.86 -33.29 -53.78
C VAL A 30 15.39 -32.91 -53.58
N LEU A 31 14.45 -33.67 -54.14
CA LEU A 31 13.01 -33.44 -53.94
C LEU A 31 12.60 -33.62 -52.47
N LEU A 32 13.13 -34.64 -51.78
CA LEU A 32 12.88 -34.84 -50.36
C LEU A 32 13.43 -33.68 -49.52
N VAL A 33 14.65 -33.23 -49.80
CA VAL A 33 15.26 -32.08 -49.11
C VAL A 33 14.46 -30.80 -49.34
N LEU A 34 13.97 -30.56 -50.56
CA LEU A 34 13.11 -29.40 -50.86
C LEU A 34 11.77 -29.47 -50.13
N ALA A 35 11.16 -30.65 -50.02
CA ALA A 35 9.91 -30.84 -49.28
C ALA A 35 10.10 -30.61 -47.77
N ILE A 36 11.19 -31.15 -47.19
CA ILE A 36 11.56 -30.92 -45.79
C ILE A 36 11.84 -29.43 -45.56
N TYR A 37 12.59 -28.78 -46.47
CA TYR A 37 12.88 -27.35 -46.38
C TYR A 37 11.60 -26.51 -46.37
N ALA A 38 10.68 -26.75 -47.31
CA ALA A 38 9.40 -26.05 -47.37
C ALA A 38 8.56 -26.26 -46.09
N GLN A 39 8.55 -27.48 -45.54
CA GLN A 39 7.86 -27.79 -44.29
C GLN A 39 8.50 -27.06 -43.09
N VAL A 40 9.82 -27.05 -42.99
CA VAL A 40 10.55 -26.33 -41.94
C VAL A 40 10.32 -24.83 -42.04
N THR A 41 10.35 -24.25 -43.24
CA THR A 41 10.05 -22.83 -43.46
C THR A 41 8.62 -22.48 -43.03
N ASN A 42 7.63 -23.28 -43.42
CA ASN A 42 6.24 -23.05 -43.02
C ASN A 42 6.04 -23.15 -41.50
N ASN A 43 6.66 -24.14 -40.85
CA ASN A 43 6.63 -24.28 -39.40
C ASN A 43 7.32 -23.12 -38.69
N TYR A 44 8.46 -22.67 -39.21
CA TYR A 44 9.19 -21.52 -38.68
C TYR A 44 8.36 -20.24 -38.77
N VAL A 45 7.76 -19.97 -39.93
CA VAL A 45 6.86 -18.81 -40.13
C VAL A 45 5.66 -18.88 -39.18
N LEU A 46 5.05 -20.06 -39.00
CA LEU A 46 3.94 -20.24 -38.08
C LEU A 46 4.34 -19.97 -36.61
N GLN A 47 5.51 -20.46 -36.17
CA GLN A 47 6.02 -20.23 -34.82
C GLN A 47 6.34 -18.75 -34.58
N GLN A 48 6.94 -18.07 -35.56
CA GLN A 48 7.15 -16.62 -35.49
C GLN A 48 5.84 -15.84 -35.35
N LYS A 49 4.80 -16.23 -36.11
CA LYS A 49 3.46 -15.61 -35.99
C LYS A 49 2.86 -15.84 -34.61
N LYS A 50 2.95 -17.05 -34.05
CA LYS A 50 2.46 -17.35 -32.69
C LYS A 50 3.15 -16.49 -31.63
N LEU A 51 4.48 -16.39 -31.69
CA LEU A 51 5.25 -15.57 -30.75
C LEU A 51 4.88 -14.09 -30.86
N LEU A 52 4.74 -13.58 -32.09
CA LEU A 52 4.34 -12.20 -32.34
C LEU A 52 2.95 -11.91 -31.79
N VAL A 53 1.95 -12.74 -32.11
CA VAL A 53 0.57 -12.58 -31.64
C VAL A 53 0.48 -12.63 -30.12
N SER A 54 1.21 -13.55 -29.47
CA SER A 54 1.27 -13.64 -28.01
C SER A 54 1.86 -12.40 -27.35
N ASN A 55 3.01 -11.92 -27.85
CA ASN A 55 3.66 -10.72 -27.33
C ASN A 55 2.80 -9.46 -27.53
N VAL A 56 2.09 -9.36 -28.65
CA VAL A 56 1.17 -8.25 -28.92
C VAL A 56 -0.04 -8.30 -27.99
N ALA A 57 -0.66 -9.46 -27.77
CA ALA A 57 -1.76 -9.62 -26.82
C ALA A 57 -1.33 -9.24 -25.39
N LYS A 58 -0.14 -9.67 -24.97
CA LYS A 58 0.45 -9.34 -23.68
C LYS A 58 0.72 -7.84 -23.53
N SER A 59 1.40 -7.22 -24.51
CA SER A 59 1.72 -5.80 -24.49
C SER A 59 0.47 -4.92 -24.46
N ALA A 60 -0.54 -5.27 -25.28
CA ALA A 60 -1.83 -4.59 -25.29
C ALA A 60 -2.54 -4.66 -23.93
N ALA A 61 -2.50 -5.82 -23.26
CA ALA A 61 -3.08 -5.96 -21.93
C ALA A 61 -2.39 -5.07 -20.90
N TYR A 62 -1.06 -4.95 -20.93
CA TYR A 62 -0.31 -4.07 -20.04
C TYR A 62 -0.60 -2.58 -20.31
N ALA A 63 -0.59 -2.15 -21.56
CA ALA A 63 -0.90 -0.76 -21.92
C ALA A 63 -2.33 -0.36 -21.51
N MET A 64 -3.29 -1.29 -21.69
CA MET A 64 -4.66 -1.10 -21.25
C MET A 64 -4.76 -1.04 -19.73
N ALA A 65 -4.01 -1.90 -19.01
CA ALA A 65 -3.94 -1.89 -17.56
C ALA A 65 -3.37 -0.58 -17.00
N GLU A 66 -2.30 -0.06 -17.61
CA GLU A 66 -1.72 1.23 -17.23
C GLU A 66 -2.70 2.38 -17.47
N THR A 67 -3.43 2.36 -18.59
CA THR A 67 -4.46 3.37 -18.91
C THR A 67 -5.61 3.32 -17.90
N VAL A 68 -6.11 2.13 -17.58
CA VAL A 68 -7.15 1.92 -16.57
C VAL A 68 -6.67 2.37 -15.19
N ALA A 69 -5.44 2.01 -14.79
CA ALA A 69 -4.83 2.47 -13.56
C ALA A 69 -4.72 4.00 -13.51
N LYS A 70 -4.27 4.63 -14.60
CA LYS A 70 -4.17 6.08 -14.72
C LYS A 70 -5.53 6.76 -14.56
N TRP A 71 -6.59 6.26 -15.20
CA TRP A 71 -7.94 6.80 -15.03
C TRP A 71 -8.45 6.69 -13.60
N PHE A 72 -8.15 5.59 -12.90
CA PHE A 72 -8.44 5.50 -11.46
C PHE A 72 -7.65 6.53 -10.64
N THR A 73 -6.35 6.71 -10.90
CA THR A 73 -5.55 7.73 -10.21
C THR A 73 -6.04 9.16 -10.47
N GLU A 74 -6.63 9.41 -11.63
CA GLU A 74 -7.19 10.71 -12.02
C GLU A 74 -8.66 10.90 -11.57
N GLY A 75 -9.25 9.93 -10.87
CA GLY A 75 -10.65 9.99 -10.40
C GLY A 75 -11.70 9.79 -11.49
N LYS A 76 -11.31 9.30 -12.67
CA LYS A 76 -12.17 9.08 -13.86
C LYS A 76 -12.70 7.65 -13.90
N GLY A 77 -13.30 7.19 -12.80
CA GLY A 77 -13.83 5.83 -12.67
C GLY A 77 -15.01 5.53 -13.62
N ASP A 78 -15.74 6.56 -14.01
CA ASP A 78 -16.79 6.54 -15.02
C ASP A 78 -16.26 6.07 -16.39
N LEU A 79 -15.07 6.51 -16.79
CA LEU A 79 -14.43 6.07 -18.03
C LEU A 79 -14.12 4.57 -18.01
N VAL A 80 -13.69 4.03 -16.86
CA VAL A 80 -13.41 2.59 -16.73
C VAL A 80 -14.72 1.79 -16.76
N GLN A 81 -15.80 2.30 -16.17
CA GLN A 81 -17.11 1.64 -16.25
C GLN A 81 -17.67 1.63 -17.67
N ASN A 82 -17.50 2.71 -18.42
CA ASN A 82 -17.87 2.77 -19.85
C ASN A 82 -17.05 1.77 -20.68
N LEU A 83 -15.76 1.63 -20.36
CA LEU A 83 -14.86 0.65 -20.98
C LEU A 83 -15.24 -0.80 -20.62
N ALA A 84 -15.76 -1.01 -19.41
CA ALA A 84 -16.23 -2.32 -18.97
C ALA A 84 -17.56 -2.72 -19.63
N ALA A 85 -18.37 -1.74 -20.05
CA ALA A 85 -19.64 -1.97 -20.74
C ALA A 85 -19.47 -2.29 -22.24
N THR A 86 -18.36 -1.88 -22.86
CA THR A 86 -18.14 -2.07 -24.31
C THR A 86 -16.70 -2.52 -24.62
N PRO A 87 -16.51 -3.68 -25.28
CA PRO A 87 -15.20 -4.12 -25.73
C PRO A 87 -14.57 -3.08 -26.66
N THR A 88 -13.30 -2.76 -26.44
CA THR A 88 -12.60 -1.73 -27.20
C THR A 88 -11.59 -2.38 -28.15
N SER A 89 -11.63 -2.00 -29.43
CA SER A 89 -10.58 -2.37 -30.38
C SER A 89 -9.41 -1.40 -30.24
N LEU A 90 -8.21 -1.94 -30.05
CA LEU A 90 -6.97 -1.16 -30.09
C LEU A 90 -6.34 -1.30 -31.47
N SER A 91 -5.92 -0.17 -32.04
CA SER A 91 -5.13 -0.16 -33.27
C SER A 91 -3.68 0.13 -32.91
N VAL A 92 -2.79 -0.79 -33.26
CA VAL A 92 -1.34 -0.58 -33.16
C VAL A 92 -0.82 -0.44 -34.59
N PRO A 93 -0.31 0.74 -35.00
CA PRO A 93 0.08 1.00 -36.39
C PRO A 93 1.09 -0.01 -36.96
N GLU A 94 1.92 -0.59 -36.09
CA GLU A 94 3.00 -1.50 -36.44
C GLU A 94 2.56 -2.97 -36.53
N PHE A 95 1.35 -3.30 -36.05
CA PHE A 95 0.79 -4.65 -36.11
C PHE A 95 -0.33 -4.72 -37.14
N ARG A 96 -0.11 -5.45 -38.23
CA ARG A 96 -1.07 -5.60 -39.34
C ARG A 96 -2.28 -6.50 -39.02
N GLY A 97 -2.36 -7.02 -37.80
CA GLY A 97 -3.46 -7.83 -37.32
C GLY A 97 -4.51 -7.02 -36.55
N THR A 98 -5.45 -7.72 -35.91
CA THR A 98 -6.47 -7.07 -35.05
C THR A 98 -6.18 -7.32 -33.58
N ILE A 99 -6.36 -6.29 -32.74
CA ILE A 99 -6.27 -6.40 -31.28
C ILE A 99 -7.62 -5.96 -30.69
N LYS A 100 -8.21 -6.82 -29.86
CA LYS A 100 -9.44 -6.51 -29.13
C LYS A 100 -9.18 -6.68 -27.64
N CYS A 101 -9.47 -5.65 -26.87
CA CYS A 101 -9.37 -5.70 -25.42
C CYS A 101 -10.75 -5.49 -24.78
N SER A 102 -11.00 -6.20 -23.70
CA SER A 102 -12.20 -6.04 -22.88
C SER A 102 -11.80 -5.90 -21.43
N VAL A 103 -12.49 -5.01 -20.72
CA VAL A 103 -12.38 -4.90 -19.28
C VAL A 103 -13.65 -5.47 -18.67
N THR A 104 -13.53 -6.28 -17.63
CA THR A 104 -14.68 -6.84 -16.92
C THR A 104 -14.49 -6.56 -15.43
N SER A 105 -15.47 -5.89 -14.83
CA SER A 105 -15.49 -5.71 -13.38
C SER A 105 -15.90 -7.02 -12.70
N ILE A 106 -15.12 -7.44 -11.71
CA ILE A 106 -15.36 -8.63 -10.89
C ILE A 106 -15.22 -8.18 -9.43
N SER A 107 -16.32 -7.81 -8.79
CA SER A 107 -16.34 -7.25 -7.43
C SER A 107 -15.38 -6.06 -7.27
N ASN A 108 -14.18 -6.28 -6.71
CA ASN A 108 -13.17 -5.25 -6.41
C ASN A 108 -11.97 -5.30 -7.39
N GLU A 109 -12.09 -6.10 -8.45
CA GLU A 109 -11.05 -6.34 -9.45
C GLU A 109 -11.57 -6.00 -10.85
N TYR A 110 -10.64 -5.68 -11.74
CA TYR A 110 -10.90 -5.46 -13.16
C TYR A 110 -10.07 -6.45 -13.95
N LYS A 111 -10.72 -7.42 -14.59
CA LYS A 111 -10.05 -8.34 -15.50
C LYS A 111 -9.96 -7.70 -16.88
N ILE A 112 -8.73 -7.49 -17.33
CA ILE A 112 -8.39 -6.99 -18.65
C ILE A 112 -7.99 -8.18 -19.50
N THR A 113 -8.70 -8.42 -20.58
CA THR A 113 -8.37 -9.50 -21.52
C THR A 113 -8.15 -8.90 -22.89
N CYS A 114 -7.00 -9.19 -23.48
CA CYS A 114 -6.66 -8.74 -24.83
C CYS A 114 -6.39 -9.95 -25.71
N THR A 115 -7.02 -9.96 -26.89
CA THR A 115 -6.86 -10.97 -27.92
C THR A 115 -6.25 -10.33 -29.16
N ALA A 116 -5.13 -10.89 -29.62
CA ALA A 116 -4.49 -10.48 -30.87
C ALA A 116 -4.71 -11.57 -31.93
N ARG A 117 -4.86 -11.15 -33.19
CA ARG A 117 -5.05 -12.07 -34.32
C ARG A 117 -4.31 -11.59 -35.56
N LEU A 118 -3.55 -12.49 -36.20
CA LEU A 118 -2.82 -12.25 -37.46
C LEU A 118 -2.88 -13.49 -38.35
N ASP A 119 -3.38 -13.34 -39.58
CA ASP A 119 -3.43 -14.41 -40.60
C ASP A 119 -4.01 -15.75 -40.09
N GLY A 120 -5.05 -15.70 -39.26
CA GLY A 120 -5.69 -16.89 -38.70
C GLY A 120 -5.03 -17.48 -37.44
N VAL A 121 -3.90 -16.93 -36.99
CA VAL A 121 -3.31 -17.21 -35.67
C VAL A 121 -3.90 -16.24 -34.66
N GLU A 122 -4.38 -16.77 -33.53
CA GLU A 122 -5.00 -16.00 -32.44
C GLU A 122 -4.39 -16.42 -31.11
N ASP A 123 -4.15 -15.43 -30.23
CA ASP A 123 -3.76 -15.67 -28.84
C ASP A 123 -4.39 -14.62 -27.93
N SER A 124 -4.60 -14.98 -26.66
CA SER A 124 -5.26 -14.16 -25.66
C SER A 124 -4.44 -14.09 -24.39
N TYR A 125 -4.39 -12.90 -23.79
CA TYR A 125 -3.74 -12.68 -22.52
C TYR A 125 -4.66 -11.93 -21.57
N SER A 126 -4.77 -12.42 -20.33
CA SER A 126 -5.56 -11.78 -19.28
C SER A 126 -4.68 -11.27 -18.15
N LEU A 127 -4.94 -10.04 -17.74
CA LEU A 127 -4.40 -9.41 -16.56
C LEU A 127 -5.55 -9.06 -15.61
N THR A 128 -5.41 -9.41 -14.35
CA THR A 128 -6.30 -8.90 -13.31
C THR A 128 -5.68 -7.65 -12.70
N LEU A 129 -6.40 -6.54 -12.78
CA LEU A 129 -6.08 -5.28 -12.11
C LEU A 129 -6.87 -5.22 -10.82
N ILE A 130 -6.17 -5.41 -9.71
CA ILE A 130 -6.76 -5.27 -8.37
C ILE A 130 -6.61 -3.81 -7.98
N LEU A 131 -7.71 -3.10 -7.75
CA LEU A 131 -7.64 -1.74 -7.26
C LEU A 131 -7.23 -1.75 -5.79
N MET A 132 -5.95 -1.56 -5.56
CA MET A 132 -5.37 -1.41 -4.23
C MET A 132 -5.58 0.03 -3.74
N GLY A 133 -6.83 0.44 -3.55
CA GLY A 133 -7.18 1.71 -2.92
C GLY A 133 -6.98 1.61 -1.41
N GLY A 134 -5.97 2.29 -0.87
CA GLY A 134 -5.79 2.35 0.58
C GLY A 134 -4.63 3.24 1.01
N LEU A 135 -4.91 4.18 1.90
CA LEU A 135 -3.89 4.74 2.79
C LEU A 135 -3.38 3.62 3.69
N THR A 136 -2.17 3.13 3.43
CA THR A 136 -1.48 2.27 4.37
C THR A 136 -0.73 3.16 5.34
N TYR A 137 -1.29 3.29 6.55
CA TYR A 137 -0.55 3.89 7.66
C TYR A 137 0.37 2.80 8.21
N ARG A 138 1.66 2.89 7.84
CA ARG A 138 2.69 1.99 8.37
C ARG A 138 2.86 2.16 9.88
N TYR A 139 2.56 3.35 10.39
CA TYR A 139 2.70 3.72 11.78
C TYR A 139 1.33 4.09 12.36
N ALA A 140 1.07 3.71 13.61
CA ALA A 140 -0.06 4.24 14.38
C ALA A 140 0.11 5.74 14.61
N ILE A 141 1.36 6.17 14.79
CA ILE A 141 1.73 7.57 14.94
C ILE A 141 2.88 7.90 14.02
N ASP A 142 2.74 8.97 13.25
CA ASP A 142 3.82 9.55 12.45
C ASP A 142 3.80 11.07 12.59
N THR A 143 4.83 11.63 13.23
CA THR A 143 4.84 13.04 13.54
C THR A 143 6.22 13.68 13.51
N VAL A 144 6.27 15.02 13.40
CA VAL A 144 7.51 15.78 13.59
C VAL A 144 7.82 15.91 15.07
N THR A 145 6.85 15.91 15.97
CA THR A 145 7.10 15.88 17.42
C THR A 145 5.86 15.40 18.14
N MET A 146 6.05 14.65 19.22
CA MET A 146 4.94 14.22 20.07
C MET A 146 5.20 14.69 21.49
N GLU A 147 4.21 15.36 22.07
CA GLU A 147 4.20 15.72 23.47
C GLU A 147 3.11 14.90 24.16
N VAL A 148 3.53 13.99 25.03
CA VAL A 148 2.61 13.27 25.91
C VAL A 148 2.68 13.97 27.25
N ASN A 149 1.65 14.74 27.52
CA ASN A 149 1.46 15.29 28.85
C ASN A 149 0.74 14.20 29.66
N ASN A 150 1.52 13.42 30.43
CA ASN A 150 1.12 12.56 31.55
C ASN A 150 1.05 11.03 31.32
N ASN A 151 0.54 10.35 32.35
CA ASN A 151 0.67 8.93 32.62
C ASN A 151 -0.41 8.09 31.92
N ASN A 152 -0.08 6.84 31.66
CA ASN A 152 -0.93 5.85 31.03
C ASN A 152 -1.25 6.21 29.57
N LEU A 153 -0.26 6.24 28.71
CA LEU A 153 -0.48 6.20 27.25
C LEU A 153 -0.44 4.74 26.80
N LYS A 154 -1.39 4.30 25.97
CA LYS A 154 -1.33 2.97 25.33
C LYS A 154 -1.38 3.12 23.82
N ILE A 155 -0.34 2.65 23.15
CA ILE A 155 -0.25 2.59 21.68
C ILE A 155 -0.08 1.14 21.26
N VAL A 156 -0.89 0.68 20.31
CA VAL A 156 -0.69 -0.58 19.59
C VAL A 156 -0.42 -0.24 18.13
N GLY A 157 0.74 -0.64 17.63
CA GLY A 157 1.29 -0.27 16.33
C GLY A 157 2.60 0.52 16.44
N ASP A 158 3.31 0.62 15.31
CA ASP A 158 4.61 1.28 15.25
C ASP A 158 4.49 2.82 15.39
N VAL A 159 5.52 3.46 15.94
CA VAL A 159 5.59 4.91 16.17
C VAL A 159 6.79 5.49 15.43
N LEU A 160 6.56 6.52 14.61
CA LEU A 160 7.59 7.30 13.93
C LEU A 160 7.58 8.75 14.42
N VAL A 161 8.72 9.22 14.92
CA VAL A 161 8.96 10.63 15.26
C VAL A 161 10.15 11.13 14.44
N ARG A 162 9.90 12.10 13.56
CA ARG A 162 10.87 12.59 12.58
C ARG A 162 11.87 13.59 13.15
N ASP A 163 11.47 14.32 14.18
CA ASP A 163 12.30 15.34 14.81
C ASP A 163 11.96 15.46 16.30
N ARG A 164 12.83 16.11 17.07
CA ARG A 164 12.67 16.33 18.52
C ARG A 164 12.43 15.05 19.34
N SER A 165 12.30 15.26 20.65
CA SER A 165 12.17 14.16 21.60
C SER A 165 10.75 13.60 21.65
N LEU A 166 10.64 12.30 21.92
CA LEU A 166 9.40 11.63 22.32
C LEU A 166 9.48 11.37 23.82
N ASP A 167 8.53 11.88 24.58
CA ASP A 167 8.28 11.45 25.96
C ASP A 167 6.98 10.67 25.97
N ILE A 168 6.97 9.44 26.48
CA ILE A 168 5.77 8.60 26.55
C ILE A 168 5.07 8.65 27.92
N GLY A 169 5.65 9.34 28.90
CA GLY A 169 5.13 9.41 30.27
C GLY A 169 5.28 8.11 31.08
N ASN A 170 4.80 8.12 32.33
CA ASN A 170 4.83 6.94 33.22
C ASN A 170 3.62 6.02 33.00
N ASN A 171 3.75 4.76 33.39
CA ASN A 171 2.71 3.72 33.31
C ASN A 171 2.16 3.52 31.88
N SER A 172 2.99 3.82 30.87
CA SER A 172 2.60 3.79 29.47
C SER A 172 3.02 2.48 28.81
N ALA A 173 2.32 2.07 27.76
CA ALA A 173 2.61 0.85 27.02
C ALA A 173 2.62 1.13 25.52
N ILE A 174 3.72 0.78 24.84
CA ILE A 174 3.81 0.78 23.38
C ILE A 174 4.01 -0.65 22.91
N THR A 175 3.03 -1.17 22.17
CA THR A 175 3.08 -2.47 21.51
C THR A 175 3.39 -2.27 20.03
N GLY A 176 4.67 -2.15 19.70
CA GLY A 176 5.16 -1.83 18.35
C GLY A 176 6.56 -1.27 18.40
N ASN A 177 7.18 -1.12 17.25
CA ASN A 177 8.52 -0.55 17.14
C ASN A 177 8.48 0.97 17.25
N ILE A 178 9.54 1.56 17.80
CA ILE A 178 9.71 3.00 17.90
C ILE A 178 10.86 3.45 17.01
N TYR A 179 10.60 4.40 16.13
CA TYR A 179 11.59 5.00 15.23
C TYR A 179 11.70 6.49 15.53
N LEU A 180 12.84 6.94 16.07
CA LEU A 180 13.17 8.35 16.19
C LEU A 180 14.28 8.69 15.20
N MET A 181 14.00 9.63 14.30
CA MET A 181 14.99 10.07 13.33
C MET A 181 15.97 11.09 13.93
N ASN A 182 15.47 11.99 14.77
CA ASN A 182 16.25 13.01 15.45
C ASN A 182 15.58 13.35 16.79
N GLY A 183 16.36 13.47 17.86
CA GLY A 183 15.87 13.71 19.23
C GLY A 183 15.90 12.47 20.13
N SER A 184 15.60 12.68 21.42
CA SER A 184 15.74 11.63 22.45
C SER A 184 14.41 10.96 22.78
N LEU A 185 14.45 9.70 23.19
CA LEU A 185 13.29 8.98 23.71
C LEU A 185 13.35 8.94 25.23
N ASN A 186 12.30 9.40 25.90
CA ASN A 186 12.10 9.22 27.34
C ASN A 186 10.98 8.19 27.58
N VAL A 187 11.34 7.05 28.16
CA VAL A 187 10.40 6.02 28.62
C VAL A 187 10.20 6.23 30.12
N GLY A 188 9.02 6.72 30.53
CA GLY A 188 8.76 7.01 31.94
C GLY A 188 8.71 5.75 32.83
N ASN A 189 8.49 5.98 34.13
CA ASN A 189 8.46 4.93 35.15
C ASN A 189 7.33 3.92 34.90
N ASN A 190 7.55 2.65 35.22
CA ASN A 190 6.61 1.55 35.05
C ASN A 190 6.04 1.43 33.61
N SER A 191 6.73 1.97 32.62
CA SER A 191 6.30 1.91 31.22
C SER A 191 6.92 0.72 30.50
N VAL A 192 6.23 0.18 29.50
CA VAL A 192 6.66 -0.99 28.73
C VAL A 192 6.67 -0.69 27.24
N VAL A 193 7.78 -0.99 26.57
CA VAL A 193 7.88 -0.99 25.11
C VAL A 193 8.12 -2.44 24.66
N THR A 194 7.18 -3.02 23.93
CA THR A 194 7.29 -4.42 23.52
C THR A 194 8.01 -4.61 22.19
N GLY A 195 8.21 -3.57 21.38
CA GLY A 195 8.93 -3.63 20.11
C GLY A 195 10.38 -3.15 20.20
N ASP A 196 11.08 -3.16 19.08
CA ASP A 196 12.44 -2.63 18.98
C ASP A 196 12.44 -1.10 19.04
N ILE A 197 13.53 -0.52 19.54
CA ILE A 197 13.74 0.93 19.57
C ILE A 197 14.91 1.29 18.65
N TYR A 198 14.66 2.20 17.72
CA TYR A 198 15.62 2.69 16.74
C TYR A 198 15.77 4.21 16.85
N LEU A 199 16.88 4.68 17.41
CA LEU A 199 17.21 6.10 17.55
C LEU A 199 18.36 6.45 16.59
N ARG A 200 18.05 7.12 15.48
CA ARG A 200 19.08 7.51 14.49
C ARG A 200 19.98 8.65 14.94
N ASN A 201 19.51 9.51 15.86
CA ASN A 201 20.29 10.59 16.44
C ASN A 201 19.64 11.06 17.75
N GLY A 202 20.10 10.52 18.88
CA GLY A 202 19.57 10.89 20.20
C GLY A 202 19.73 9.79 21.24
N ASN A 203 19.38 10.14 22.48
CA ASN A 203 19.56 9.26 23.65
C ASN A 203 18.25 8.56 24.01
N LEU A 204 18.38 7.40 24.67
CA LEU A 204 17.27 6.74 25.36
C LEU A 204 17.40 6.99 26.87
N THR A 205 16.36 7.49 27.50
CA THR A 205 16.24 7.54 28.97
C THR A 205 15.18 6.55 29.43
N LEU A 206 15.53 5.67 30.36
CA LEU A 206 14.64 4.68 30.94
C LEU A 206 14.29 5.03 32.40
N GLY A 207 13.01 5.22 32.68
CA GLY A 207 12.49 5.43 34.02
C GLY A 207 12.55 4.17 34.89
N ASN A 208 12.28 4.35 36.18
CA ASN A 208 12.27 3.27 37.15
C ASN A 208 11.21 2.21 36.80
N ASN A 209 11.57 0.93 36.92
CA ASN A 209 10.73 -0.21 36.53
C ASN A 209 10.22 -0.18 35.09
N SER A 210 10.82 0.64 34.21
CA SER A 210 10.48 0.58 32.79
C SER A 210 11.14 -0.63 32.13
N VAL A 211 10.48 -1.18 31.11
CA VAL A 211 10.94 -2.37 30.40
C VAL A 211 10.89 -2.15 28.90
N VAL A 212 12.01 -2.42 28.21
CA VAL A 212 12.03 -2.63 26.77
C VAL A 212 12.21 -4.13 26.53
N GLU A 213 11.23 -4.77 25.92
CA GLU A 213 11.20 -6.22 25.72
C GLU A 213 12.14 -6.72 24.62
N ASN A 214 12.56 -5.82 23.73
CA ASN A 214 13.25 -6.11 22.48
C ASN A 214 14.53 -5.29 22.33
N ASP A 215 15.12 -5.25 21.13
CA ASP A 215 16.44 -4.66 20.93
C ASP A 215 16.41 -3.13 20.92
N VAL A 216 17.49 -2.50 21.38
CA VAL A 216 17.69 -1.05 21.35
C VAL A 216 18.92 -0.70 20.52
N LEU A 217 18.72 0.10 19.48
CA LEU A 217 19.78 0.63 18.64
C LEU A 217 19.74 2.15 18.69
N ALA A 218 20.80 2.79 19.21
CA ALA A 218 20.83 4.24 19.36
C ALA A 218 22.17 4.86 18.93
N VAL A 219 22.08 5.86 18.06
CA VAL A 219 23.18 6.83 17.84
C VAL A 219 23.12 7.87 18.96
N GLY A 220 23.54 7.42 20.15
CA GLY A 220 23.50 8.15 21.40
C GLY A 220 23.86 7.24 22.56
N SER A 221 23.44 7.62 23.77
CA SER A 221 23.61 6.85 25.00
C SER A 221 22.26 6.36 25.54
N VAL A 222 22.30 5.36 26.42
CA VAL A 222 21.15 4.87 27.19
C VAL A 222 21.39 5.22 28.66
N THR A 223 20.46 5.93 29.29
CA THR A 223 20.54 6.38 30.69
C THR A 223 19.32 5.96 31.51
N GLY A 224 19.39 6.13 32.83
CA GLY A 224 18.28 5.86 33.76
C GLY A 224 18.40 4.53 34.48
N SER A 225 17.27 3.90 34.82
CA SER A 225 17.22 2.73 35.72
C SER A 225 16.24 1.62 35.30
N GLY A 226 15.85 1.59 34.02
CA GLY A 226 15.00 0.53 33.47
C GLY A 226 15.74 -0.74 33.08
N THR A 227 15.00 -1.67 32.49
CA THR A 227 15.50 -2.95 31.97
C THR A 227 15.31 -3.05 30.46
N ILE A 228 16.35 -3.48 29.75
CA ILE A 228 16.28 -3.91 28.34
C ILE A 228 16.48 -5.42 28.32
N ARG A 229 15.47 -6.17 27.86
CA ARG A 229 15.47 -7.63 27.92
C ARG A 229 16.33 -8.30 26.85
N ARG A 230 16.63 -7.60 25.77
CA ARG A 230 17.48 -8.12 24.69
C ARG A 230 18.72 -7.26 24.50
N ASN A 231 19.14 -7.07 23.25
CA ASN A 231 20.44 -6.52 22.90
C ASN A 231 20.40 -5.00 22.85
N VAL A 232 21.55 -4.38 23.14
CA VAL A 232 21.75 -2.94 23.09
C VAL A 232 22.99 -2.64 22.25
N ILE A 233 22.83 -1.80 21.22
CA ILE A 233 23.92 -1.30 20.39
C ILE A 233 23.87 0.22 20.37
N VAL A 234 24.90 0.85 20.94
CA VAL A 234 24.94 2.31 21.11
C VAL A 234 26.29 2.91 20.72
N THR A 235 26.27 4.14 20.21
CA THR A 235 27.51 4.89 19.93
C THR A 235 28.13 5.52 21.16
N GLY A 236 27.33 5.76 22.20
CA GLY A 236 27.77 6.28 23.49
C GLY A 236 27.90 5.16 24.53
N THR A 237 27.35 5.40 25.71
CA THR A 237 27.40 4.47 26.86
C THR A 237 26.02 4.04 27.31
N VAL A 238 25.95 2.95 28.05
CA VAL A 238 24.78 2.48 28.79
C VAL A 238 25.08 2.71 30.27
N GLU A 239 24.29 3.56 30.92
CA GLU A 239 24.48 3.92 32.33
C GLU A 239 24.41 2.67 33.24
N ARG A 240 25.23 2.66 34.30
CA ARG A 240 25.36 1.52 35.23
C ARG A 240 24.04 1.05 35.85
N ASN A 241 23.08 1.94 36.00
CA ASN A 241 21.78 1.65 36.61
C ASN A 241 20.78 1.02 35.62
N VAL A 242 21.09 1.01 34.32
CA VAL A 242 20.30 0.33 33.30
C VAL A 242 20.66 -1.15 33.28
N THR A 243 19.67 -2.02 33.44
CA THR A 243 19.85 -3.47 33.38
C THR A 243 19.69 -3.93 31.92
N VAL A 244 20.70 -4.59 31.35
CA VAL A 244 20.63 -5.22 30.03
C VAL A 244 20.78 -6.73 30.20
N LEU A 245 19.79 -7.51 29.74
CA LEU A 245 19.81 -8.97 29.87
C LEU A 245 20.44 -9.68 28.65
N GLY A 246 20.44 -9.03 27.48
CA GLY A 246 21.10 -9.52 26.27
C GLY A 246 22.50 -8.94 26.08
N ASP A 247 22.97 -8.93 24.84
CA ASP A 247 24.30 -8.43 24.50
C ASP A 247 24.37 -6.90 24.59
N LYS A 248 25.48 -6.39 25.14
CA LYS A 248 25.73 -4.95 25.28
C LYS A 248 26.93 -4.53 24.43
N THR A 249 26.69 -3.68 23.44
CA THR A 249 27.71 -3.05 22.59
C THR A 249 27.69 -1.54 22.78
N GLU A 250 28.73 -1.02 23.44
CA GLU A 250 28.93 0.42 23.70
C GLU A 250 30.05 0.99 22.83
N ASN A 251 30.09 2.32 22.66
CA ASN A 251 31.09 3.02 21.87
C ASN A 251 31.22 2.51 20.42
N ALA A 252 30.13 2.00 19.85
CA ALA A 252 30.10 1.59 18.45
C ALA A 252 30.25 2.80 17.52
N SER A 253 30.74 2.60 16.30
CA SER A 253 30.78 3.68 15.32
C SER A 253 29.37 4.06 14.87
N SER A 254 29.10 5.35 14.67
CA SER A 254 27.78 5.79 14.17
C SER A 254 27.41 5.16 12.84
N ALA A 255 28.39 4.90 11.96
CA ALA A 255 28.19 4.21 10.70
C ALA A 255 27.66 2.78 10.90
N TYR A 256 28.24 2.02 11.84
CA TYR A 256 27.79 0.67 12.16
C TYR A 256 26.36 0.65 12.71
N VAL A 257 26.05 1.54 13.67
CA VAL A 257 24.71 1.59 14.26
C VAL A 257 23.66 1.99 13.22
N LEU A 258 23.95 2.97 12.36
CA LEU A 258 23.03 3.39 11.29
C LEU A 258 22.84 2.32 10.22
N ASP A 259 23.88 1.57 9.87
CA ASP A 259 23.79 0.43 8.95
C ASP A 259 22.91 -0.67 9.54
N GLU A 260 23.13 -1.03 10.81
CA GLU A 260 22.34 -2.04 11.50
C GLU A 260 20.87 -1.63 11.67
N ILE A 261 20.60 -0.36 12.00
CA ILE A 261 19.23 0.20 11.96
C ILE A 261 18.65 0.01 10.56
N SER A 262 19.37 0.40 9.51
CA SER A 262 18.88 0.32 8.13
C SER A 262 18.61 -1.11 7.68
N ARG A 263 19.47 -2.07 8.07
CA ARG A 263 19.32 -3.51 7.83
C ARG A 263 18.06 -4.08 8.48
N ARG A 264 17.75 -3.66 9.71
CA ARG A 264 16.57 -4.13 10.44
C ARG A 264 15.27 -3.50 9.95
N VAL A 265 15.33 -2.25 9.49
CA VAL A 265 14.17 -1.51 8.98
C VAL A 265 13.82 -1.88 7.53
N ASN A 266 14.74 -2.51 6.79
CA ASN A 266 14.60 -2.95 5.39
C ASN A 266 14.03 -1.86 4.47
N ALA A 267 14.87 -0.88 4.15
CA ALA A 267 14.81 -0.12 2.90
C ALA A 267 16.24 -0.09 2.32
N SER A 268 16.37 -0.46 1.05
CA SER A 268 17.60 -0.35 0.27
C SER A 268 18.18 1.07 0.34
N SER A 269 19.27 1.26 1.10
CA SER A 269 20.06 2.49 1.26
C SER A 269 19.35 3.72 1.86
N PRO A 270 20.07 4.64 2.52
CA PRO A 270 19.55 5.38 3.66
C PRO A 270 18.89 6.69 3.25
N MET A 271 17.59 6.66 2.95
CA MET A 271 16.77 7.87 3.00
C MET A 271 15.46 7.57 3.69
N SER A 272 15.50 7.67 5.02
CA SER A 272 14.34 7.74 5.90
C SER A 272 13.45 6.47 5.91
N PRO A 273 12.78 6.16 7.03
CA PRO A 273 11.58 5.33 6.96
C PRO A 273 10.67 5.91 5.86
N PRO A 274 10.09 5.07 4.98
CA PRO A 274 9.29 5.57 3.88
C PRO A 274 8.18 6.45 4.46
N LEU A 275 8.14 7.70 4.00
CA LEU A 275 7.04 8.60 4.31
C LEU A 275 5.74 7.88 3.94
N PRO A 276 4.66 8.01 4.73
CA PRO A 276 3.35 7.62 4.23
C PRO A 276 3.18 8.35 2.90
N ALA A 277 2.92 7.59 1.84
CA ALA A 277 2.69 8.18 0.55
C ALA A 277 1.49 9.13 0.70
N THR A 278 1.69 10.43 0.43
CA THR A 278 0.58 11.33 0.18
C THR A 278 -0.25 10.65 -0.90
N PRO A 279 -1.51 10.26 -0.63
CA PRO A 279 -2.27 9.54 -1.64
C PRO A 279 -2.39 10.45 -2.86
N SER A 280 -1.92 9.96 -4.01
CA SER A 280 -2.08 10.64 -5.30
C SER A 280 -3.56 10.80 -5.67
N PHE A 281 -4.41 9.98 -5.05
CA PHE A 281 -5.86 10.08 -5.05
C PHE A 281 -6.33 11.00 -3.91
N PHE A 282 -6.08 12.30 -4.04
CA PHE A 282 -7.04 13.26 -3.52
C PHE A 282 -7.89 13.67 -4.70
N PRO A 283 -9.08 13.08 -4.91
CA PRO A 283 -9.98 13.61 -5.91
C PRO A 283 -10.18 15.08 -5.60
N ASN A 284 -10.11 15.94 -6.63
CA ASN A 284 -10.78 17.24 -6.54
C ASN A 284 -12.14 16.99 -5.87
N PRO A 285 -12.48 17.70 -4.78
CA PRO A 285 -13.57 17.29 -3.90
C PRO A 285 -14.80 16.90 -4.72
N ALA A 286 -15.13 15.60 -4.70
CA ALA A 286 -16.18 15.03 -5.55
C ALA A 286 -17.55 15.63 -5.22
N VAL A 287 -17.67 16.32 -4.08
CA VAL A 287 -18.76 17.23 -3.80
C VAL A 287 -18.18 18.45 -3.06
N LYS A 288 -18.20 19.63 -3.69
CA LYS A 288 -18.20 20.89 -2.94
C LYS A 288 -19.50 20.86 -2.13
N LEU A 289 -19.39 20.56 -0.84
CA LEU A 289 -20.57 20.52 0.03
C LEU A 289 -21.05 21.94 0.22
N ASN A 290 -22.13 22.14 -0.47
CA ASN A 290 -22.97 23.24 -0.33
C ASN A 290 -24.10 22.69 0.63
N GLY A 291 -24.34 23.16 1.87
CA GLY A 291 -25.62 23.60 2.53
C GLY A 291 -26.76 22.67 2.95
N THR A 292 -27.79 23.28 3.57
CA THR A 292 -28.68 22.76 4.65
C THR A 292 -29.25 21.35 4.46
N VAL A 293 -29.26 20.60 5.56
CA VAL A 293 -29.64 19.17 5.65
C VAL A 293 -31.12 18.96 5.31
N ILE A 294 -31.39 18.29 4.19
CA ILE A 294 -32.71 17.71 3.89
C ILE A 294 -32.57 16.18 3.92
N SER A 295 -33.35 15.55 4.80
CA SER A 295 -33.48 14.10 4.92
C SER A 295 -34.70 13.65 4.12
N GLU A 296 -34.49 12.98 2.99
CA GLU A 296 -35.53 12.13 2.36
C GLU A 296 -35.09 10.67 2.41
N SER A 297 -36.09 9.77 2.44
CA SER A 297 -36.06 8.38 2.94
C SER A 297 -34.86 7.53 2.55
N ASP A 298 -34.14 7.83 1.47
CA ASP A 298 -33.06 6.97 0.97
C ASP A 298 -31.79 7.71 0.54
N LYS A 299 -31.73 9.05 0.66
CA LYS A 299 -30.58 9.87 0.26
C LYS A 299 -30.40 11.10 1.13
N THR A 300 -29.19 11.32 1.63
CA THR A 300 -28.78 12.59 2.26
C THR A 300 -28.05 13.41 1.21
N TYR A 301 -28.65 14.51 0.77
CA TYR A 301 -28.03 15.51 -0.10
C TYR A 301 -27.64 16.75 0.71
N TYR A 302 -26.58 17.42 0.30
CA TYR A 302 -26.17 18.74 0.78
C TYR A 302 -26.40 19.72 -0.39
N THR A 303 -27.09 20.87 -0.19
CA THR A 303 -27.41 21.86 -1.26
C THR A 303 -26.71 23.26 -1.42
N ASP A 304 -26.16 24.02 -0.42
CA ASP A 304 -25.47 25.40 -0.53
C ASP A 304 -24.14 25.78 0.26
N SER A 305 -23.06 26.30 -0.35
CA SER A 305 -21.63 26.31 0.16
C SER A 305 -21.42 26.49 1.66
N LEU A 306 -20.76 25.53 2.35
CA LEU A 306 -20.29 25.72 3.73
C LEU A 306 -19.00 26.56 3.76
N GLN A 307 -19.04 27.80 3.26
CA GLN A 307 -17.94 28.74 3.45
C GLN A 307 -17.63 28.95 4.94
N ASP A 308 -18.64 28.80 5.81
CA ASP A 308 -18.53 29.02 7.26
C ASP A 308 -18.22 27.74 8.08
N GLY A 309 -17.93 26.62 7.43
CA GLY A 309 -17.59 25.34 8.06
C GLY A 309 -18.77 24.42 8.38
N LEU A 310 -18.48 23.16 8.71
CA LEU A 310 -19.44 22.13 9.12
C LEU A 310 -19.57 22.13 10.66
N LYS A 311 -20.78 22.38 11.18
CA LYS A 311 -21.07 22.36 12.63
C LYS A 311 -22.04 21.23 12.97
N VAL A 312 -21.64 20.33 13.86
CA VAL A 312 -22.45 19.22 14.36
C VAL A 312 -22.71 19.43 15.84
N SER A 313 -23.95 19.72 16.23
CA SER A 313 -24.28 19.98 17.64
C SER A 313 -24.59 18.71 18.44
N ARG A 314 -25.19 17.70 17.80
CA ARG A 314 -25.55 16.41 18.42
C ARG A 314 -25.24 15.24 17.50
N ASN A 315 -26.03 14.98 16.47
CA ASN A 315 -25.86 13.77 15.66
C ASN A 315 -25.61 14.14 14.19
N LEU A 316 -24.68 13.44 13.55
CA LEU A 316 -24.42 13.48 12.12
C LEU A 316 -24.42 12.05 11.58
N THR A 317 -25.30 11.74 10.63
CA THR A 317 -25.28 10.45 9.93
C THR A 317 -24.66 10.62 8.55
N LEU A 318 -23.66 9.79 8.23
CA LEU A 318 -22.95 9.77 6.96
C LEU A 318 -23.26 8.46 6.24
N LYS A 319 -23.87 8.52 5.06
CA LYS A 319 -24.22 7.34 4.26
C LYS A 319 -23.19 7.12 3.16
N ILE A 320 -22.48 6.00 3.21
CA ILE A 320 -21.52 5.60 2.17
C ILE A 320 -22.31 5.14 0.93
N PRO A 321 -22.10 5.74 -0.25
CA PRO A 321 -22.72 5.28 -1.49
C PRO A 321 -22.30 3.84 -1.85
N SER A 322 -23.01 3.21 -2.79
CA SER A 322 -22.64 1.87 -3.30
C SER A 322 -21.25 1.79 -3.93
N THR A 323 -20.65 2.94 -4.28
CA THR A 323 -19.26 3.06 -4.75
C THR A 323 -18.22 2.79 -3.65
N GLY A 324 -18.63 2.77 -2.38
CA GLY A 324 -17.76 2.52 -1.23
C GLY A 324 -16.93 3.74 -0.79
N LEU A 325 -17.16 4.93 -1.37
CA LEU A 325 -16.45 6.16 -1.01
C LEU A 325 -17.43 7.33 -0.86
N LEU A 326 -17.43 7.96 0.31
CA LEU A 326 -18.02 9.26 0.56
C LEU A 326 -16.90 10.29 0.71
N SER A 327 -16.98 11.43 0.01
CA SER A 327 -15.98 12.50 0.11
C SER A 327 -16.65 13.84 0.39
N ILE A 328 -16.12 14.55 1.38
CA ILE A 328 -16.62 15.81 1.93
C ILE A 328 -15.47 16.80 2.00
N ALA A 329 -15.71 18.06 1.66
CA ALA A 329 -14.77 19.16 1.87
C ALA A 329 -15.43 20.31 2.64
N THR A 330 -14.70 20.87 3.61
CA THR A 330 -15.18 21.98 4.44
C THR A 330 -14.05 22.91 4.88
N THR A 331 -14.39 24.18 5.17
CA THR A 331 -13.41 25.19 5.64
C THR A 331 -13.05 24.99 7.11
N SER A 332 -13.96 24.48 7.95
CA SER A 332 -13.69 24.09 9.34
C SER A 332 -14.69 23.03 9.77
N LEU A 333 -14.38 22.24 10.80
CA LEU A 333 -15.30 21.26 11.36
C LEU A 333 -15.42 21.45 12.87
N THR A 334 -16.62 21.79 13.33
CA THR A 334 -16.94 21.95 14.75
C THR A 334 -17.85 20.82 15.21
N LEU A 335 -17.45 20.07 16.23
CA LEU A 335 -18.28 19.07 16.87
C LEU A 335 -18.62 19.55 18.29
N GLY A 336 -19.90 19.63 18.62
CA GLY A 336 -20.37 20.00 19.96
C GLY A 336 -20.07 18.92 21.00
N ASN A 337 -20.34 19.22 22.27
CA ASN A 337 -20.24 18.24 23.34
C ASN A 337 -21.26 17.11 23.13
N ASN A 338 -20.85 15.87 23.36
CA ASN A 338 -21.63 14.65 23.15
C ASN A 338 -22.06 14.45 21.69
N ALA A 339 -21.30 15.01 20.74
CA ALA A 339 -21.60 14.82 19.34
C ALA A 339 -21.30 13.38 18.89
N THR A 340 -22.19 12.82 18.07
CA THR A 340 -22.09 11.48 17.50
C THR A 340 -22.01 11.57 15.98
N ILE A 341 -21.02 10.92 15.39
CA ILE A 341 -20.93 10.67 13.94
C ILE A 341 -21.27 9.20 13.69
N GLU A 342 -22.41 8.95 13.06
CA GLU A 342 -22.86 7.62 12.67
C GLU A 342 -22.58 7.37 11.20
N VAL A 343 -21.99 6.23 10.86
CA VAL A 343 -21.70 5.87 9.47
C VAL A 343 -22.57 4.69 9.02
N ASP A 344 -23.36 4.91 7.98
CA ASP A 344 -24.25 3.94 7.36
C ASP A 344 -23.61 3.38 6.07
N GLY A 345 -23.49 2.05 5.98
CA GLY A 345 -22.80 1.37 4.88
C GLY A 345 -21.35 1.00 5.19
N SER A 346 -20.68 0.45 4.18
CA SER A 346 -19.31 -0.08 4.31
C SER A 346 -18.37 0.54 3.28
N GLY A 347 -17.21 1.03 3.72
CA GLY A 347 -16.24 1.70 2.85
C GLY A 347 -15.45 2.81 3.53
N ILE A 348 -15.13 3.87 2.78
CA ILE A 348 -14.32 4.99 3.23
C ILE A 348 -15.18 6.26 3.26
N VAL A 349 -15.09 6.99 4.36
CA VAL A 349 -15.56 8.37 4.46
C VAL A 349 -14.33 9.26 4.51
N MET A 350 -14.22 10.22 3.59
CA MET A 350 -13.13 11.18 3.53
C MET A 350 -13.67 12.57 3.82
N ILE A 351 -13.08 13.26 4.79
CA ILE A 351 -13.40 14.64 5.14
C ILE A 351 -12.12 15.47 4.99
N TYR A 352 -12.06 16.30 3.96
CA TYR A 352 -11.06 17.35 3.83
C TYR A 352 -11.47 18.57 4.65
N VAL A 353 -10.58 19.01 5.55
CA VAL A 353 -10.76 20.21 6.37
C VAL A 353 -9.63 21.18 6.05
N GLU A 354 -9.97 22.34 5.49
CA GLU A 354 -8.97 23.35 5.14
C GLU A 354 -8.40 24.05 6.39
N GLY A 355 -9.28 24.61 7.21
CA GLY A 355 -8.98 25.26 8.49
C GLY A 355 -8.94 24.26 9.63
N ASP A 356 -9.57 24.60 10.75
CA ASP A 356 -9.39 23.86 12.00
C ASP A 356 -10.53 22.89 12.31
N ILE A 357 -10.21 21.93 13.19
CA ILE A 357 -11.21 21.10 13.86
C ILE A 357 -11.29 21.54 15.31
N THR A 358 -12.50 21.81 15.77
CA THR A 358 -12.81 22.05 17.18
C THR A 358 -13.89 21.10 17.62
N ALA A 359 -13.51 20.05 18.33
CA ALA A 359 -14.44 19.08 18.88
C ALA A 359 -14.52 19.21 20.41
N GLY A 360 -15.75 19.24 20.92
CA GLY A 360 -16.05 19.24 22.34
C GLY A 360 -15.70 17.91 23.02
N ASN A 361 -16.29 17.69 24.18
CA ASN A 361 -16.08 16.47 24.96
C ASN A 361 -17.05 15.35 24.57
N ASN A 362 -16.69 14.10 24.84
CA ASN A 362 -17.51 12.89 24.65
C ASN A 362 -17.95 12.69 23.20
N ILE A 363 -17.00 12.78 22.27
CA ILE A 363 -17.28 12.56 20.85
C ILE A 363 -17.31 11.06 20.58
N GLU A 364 -18.37 10.59 19.93
CA GLU A 364 -18.52 9.18 19.53
C GLU A 364 -18.57 9.07 18.00
N ILE A 365 -17.76 8.18 17.43
CA ILE A 365 -17.78 7.84 16.01
C ILE A 365 -18.11 6.36 15.90
N LYS A 366 -19.24 6.01 15.28
CA LYS A 366 -19.73 4.62 15.30
C LYS A 366 -20.40 4.19 14.01
N PRO A 367 -20.42 2.88 13.71
CA PRO A 367 -21.26 2.37 12.64
C PRO A 367 -22.74 2.49 13.07
N LYS A 368 -23.62 2.83 12.13
CA LYS A 368 -25.06 2.94 12.37
C LYS A 368 -25.73 1.59 12.67
N GLY A 369 -25.14 0.49 12.18
CA GLY A 369 -25.64 -0.86 12.39
C GLY A 369 -24.53 -1.92 12.29
N PRO A 370 -24.81 -3.17 12.66
CA PRO A 370 -23.80 -4.23 12.77
C PRO A 370 -23.19 -4.64 11.42
N GLN A 371 -23.83 -4.30 10.30
CA GLN A 371 -23.34 -4.56 8.94
C GLN A 371 -22.47 -3.42 8.38
N SER A 372 -22.42 -2.28 9.07
CA SER A 372 -21.66 -1.11 8.63
C SER A 372 -20.22 -1.20 9.11
N HIS A 373 -19.27 -1.04 8.19
CA HIS A 373 -17.85 -1.06 8.46
C HIS A 373 -17.14 0.06 7.73
N PHE A 374 -16.52 1.00 8.45
CA PHE A 374 -15.99 2.21 7.82
C PHE A 374 -14.58 2.58 8.25
N ARG A 375 -13.91 3.30 7.36
CA ARG A 375 -12.73 4.12 7.69
C ARG A 375 -13.08 5.58 7.48
N LEU A 376 -13.04 6.36 8.54
CA LEU A 376 -13.17 7.80 8.50
C LEU A 376 -11.77 8.41 8.39
N LEU A 377 -11.45 8.94 7.22
CA LEU A 377 -10.25 9.72 6.96
C LEU A 377 -10.54 11.20 7.09
N ILE A 378 -9.87 11.85 8.03
CA ILE A 378 -9.80 13.31 8.12
C ILE A 378 -8.48 13.76 7.51
N TYR A 379 -8.56 14.61 6.50
CA TYR A 379 -7.41 15.07 5.73
C TYR A 379 -7.25 16.59 5.78
N SER A 380 -6.01 17.06 5.91
CA SER A 380 -5.64 18.45 5.61
C SER A 380 -4.17 18.56 5.19
N ASN A 381 -3.88 19.50 4.30
CA ASN A 381 -2.52 19.88 3.91
C ASN A 381 -2.18 21.35 4.27
N LYS A 382 -3.03 21.99 5.07
CA LYS A 382 -2.83 23.37 5.52
C LYS A 382 -2.33 23.38 6.96
N SER A 383 -1.64 24.44 7.34
CA SER A 383 -1.30 24.69 8.75
C SER A 383 -2.56 24.93 9.58
N GLY A 384 -2.45 24.79 10.90
CA GLY A 384 -3.56 24.98 11.84
C GLY A 384 -3.61 23.90 12.91
N THR A 385 -4.78 23.70 13.50
CA THR A 385 -4.96 22.78 14.63
C THR A 385 -6.22 21.92 14.49
N PHE A 386 -6.11 20.66 14.88
CA PHE A 386 -7.23 19.77 15.10
C PHE A 386 -7.29 19.45 16.59
N ASN A 387 -8.29 20.02 17.28
CA ASN A 387 -8.44 19.87 18.71
C ASN A 387 -9.65 18.99 19.01
N PHE A 388 -9.40 17.82 19.56
CA PHE A 388 -10.41 16.95 20.15
C PHE A 388 -10.40 17.12 21.66
N GLY A 389 -11.56 17.42 22.23
CA GLY A 389 -11.77 17.48 23.67
C GLY A 389 -11.56 16.13 24.35
N ASN A 390 -12.04 16.02 25.59
CA ASN A 390 -11.93 14.78 26.35
C ASN A 390 -12.86 13.71 25.79
N SER A 391 -12.49 12.44 25.94
CA SER A 391 -13.32 11.28 25.65
C SER A 391 -13.72 11.16 24.17
N LEU A 392 -12.74 11.26 23.26
CA LEU A 392 -12.94 10.84 21.87
C LEU A 392 -12.98 9.31 21.81
N SER A 393 -14.05 8.76 21.23
CA SER A 393 -14.25 7.31 21.11
C SER A 393 -14.63 6.89 19.70
N VAL A 394 -14.10 5.76 19.25
CA VAL A 394 -14.43 5.12 17.98
C VAL A 394 -14.94 3.71 18.27
N ALA A 395 -16.20 3.45 17.96
CA ALA A 395 -16.80 2.15 18.22
C ALA A 395 -16.27 1.06 17.26
N LYS A 396 -16.31 -0.19 17.72
CA LYS A 396 -15.93 -1.37 16.92
C LYS A 396 -16.66 -1.38 15.58
N GLY A 397 -15.92 -1.67 14.50
CA GLY A 397 -16.43 -1.60 13.13
C GLY A 397 -16.16 -0.25 12.45
N GLY A 398 -15.68 0.75 13.20
CA GLY A 398 -15.15 2.00 12.67
C GLY A 398 -13.64 2.13 12.86
N GLY A 399 -13.02 2.98 12.05
CA GLY A 399 -11.65 3.44 12.26
C GLY A 399 -11.51 4.93 11.93
N LEU A 400 -10.77 5.68 12.74
CA LEU A 400 -10.46 7.09 12.57
C LEU A 400 -9.00 7.27 12.15
N TYR A 401 -8.80 7.83 10.96
CA TYR A 401 -7.50 8.10 10.38
C TYR A 401 -7.36 9.60 10.19
N ILE A 402 -6.31 10.19 10.76
CA ILE A 402 -6.02 11.62 10.62
C ILE A 402 -4.76 11.75 9.78
N TYR A 403 -4.84 12.44 8.65
CA TYR A 403 -3.69 12.84 7.85
C TYR A 403 -3.66 14.36 7.76
N ALA A 404 -2.89 14.99 8.64
CA ALA A 404 -2.74 16.43 8.72
C ALA A 404 -1.26 16.81 8.96
N PRO A 405 -0.34 16.47 8.04
CA PRO A 405 1.12 16.60 8.26
C PRO A 405 1.58 18.02 8.57
N GLU A 406 0.79 19.05 8.26
CA GLU A 406 1.09 20.45 8.54
C GLU A 406 0.37 21.02 9.78
N LYS A 407 -0.51 20.23 10.42
CA LYS A 407 -1.29 20.66 11.60
C LYS A 407 -0.77 20.06 12.90
N SER A 408 -1.07 20.74 13.99
CA SER A 408 -1.01 20.15 15.33
C SER A 408 -2.32 19.43 15.62
N VAL A 409 -2.24 18.17 16.04
CA VAL A 409 -3.40 17.37 16.48
C VAL A 409 -3.33 17.23 17.99
N LYS A 410 -4.40 17.62 18.68
CA LYS A 410 -4.54 17.49 20.13
C LYS A 410 -5.70 16.57 20.44
N ILE A 411 -5.46 15.60 21.31
CA ILE A 411 -6.49 14.68 21.84
C ILE A 411 -6.51 14.84 23.37
N GLY A 412 -7.69 15.18 23.90
CA GLY A 412 -7.94 15.33 25.33
C GLY A 412 -7.87 14.02 26.11
N ASN A 413 -8.18 14.07 27.40
CA ASN A 413 -8.13 12.90 28.28
C ASN A 413 -9.15 11.83 27.87
N SER A 414 -8.80 10.57 27.97
CA SER A 414 -9.73 9.45 27.85
C SER A 414 -10.30 9.02 29.23
N PRO A 415 -11.57 8.58 29.30
CA PRO A 415 -12.20 8.15 30.54
C PRO A 415 -11.73 6.78 31.06
N ASN A 416 -11.21 5.86 30.22
CA ASN A 416 -10.77 4.53 30.69
C ASN A 416 -9.89 3.78 29.66
N GLN A 417 -8.75 3.23 30.11
CA GLN A 417 -7.81 2.46 29.27
C GLN A 417 -8.18 1.01 28.99
N GLN A 418 -9.25 0.51 29.61
CA GLN A 418 -9.62 -0.91 29.50
C GLN A 418 -10.26 -1.25 28.15
N LYS A 419 -10.62 -0.24 27.35
CA LYS A 419 -11.17 -0.39 26.00
C LYS A 419 -10.43 0.57 25.07
N GLU A 420 -10.28 0.20 23.82
CA GLU A 420 -9.66 1.05 22.81
C GLU A 420 -10.50 2.32 22.62
N ASP A 421 -9.87 3.49 22.74
CA ASP A 421 -10.53 4.78 22.53
C ASP A 421 -10.57 5.14 21.05
N VAL A 422 -9.43 4.98 20.38
CA VAL A 422 -9.28 5.34 18.98
C VAL A 422 -8.71 4.14 18.23
N PHE A 423 -9.51 3.58 17.33
CA PHE A 423 -9.03 2.66 16.32
C PHE A 423 -8.55 3.46 15.10
N GLY A 424 -7.25 3.51 14.83
CA GLY A 424 -6.74 4.07 13.58
C GLY A 424 -5.31 4.59 13.66
N ALA A 425 -5.02 5.65 12.91
CA ALA A 425 -3.67 6.21 12.81
C ALA A 425 -3.67 7.73 12.66
N ILE A 426 -2.61 8.36 13.13
CA ILE A 426 -2.45 9.82 13.13
C ILE A 426 -1.12 10.19 12.48
N VAL A 427 -1.21 10.95 11.39
CA VAL A 427 -0.08 11.65 10.77
C VAL A 427 -0.28 13.15 10.99
N ALA A 428 0.63 13.79 11.72
CA ALA A 428 0.50 15.22 12.02
C ALA A 428 1.85 15.90 12.23
N LYS A 429 1.92 17.22 12.08
CA LYS A 429 3.15 17.97 12.40
C LYS A 429 3.52 17.81 13.87
N LYS A 430 2.55 18.05 14.75
CA LYS A 430 2.69 17.88 16.19
C LYS A 430 1.53 17.06 16.70
N ILE A 431 1.77 16.14 17.62
CA ILE A 431 0.72 15.42 18.33
C ILE A 431 0.82 15.75 19.81
N GLU A 432 -0.28 16.23 20.39
CA GLU A 432 -0.43 16.46 21.82
C GLU A 432 -1.47 15.50 22.37
N VAL A 433 -1.07 14.62 23.27
CA VAL A 433 -1.96 13.69 23.94
C VAL A 433 -1.99 14.00 25.44
N GLN A 434 -3.18 13.99 26.03
CA GLN A 434 -3.36 14.10 27.48
C GLN A 434 -3.41 12.69 28.15
N ASN A 435 -4.14 12.52 29.25
CA ASN A 435 -4.14 11.25 30.01
C ASN A 435 -4.94 10.13 29.34
N ASN A 436 -4.52 8.90 29.61
CA ASN A 436 -5.28 7.66 29.42
C ASN A 436 -5.59 7.24 27.97
N LEU A 437 -5.06 7.91 26.94
CA LEU A 437 -5.36 7.55 25.55
C LEU A 437 -4.95 6.10 25.26
N TYR A 438 -5.90 5.29 24.78
CA TYR A 438 -5.62 4.03 24.11
C TYR A 438 -5.84 4.19 22.60
N LEU A 439 -4.74 4.38 21.88
CA LEU A 439 -4.69 4.33 20.42
C LEU A 439 -4.29 2.92 19.97
N ALA A 440 -5.15 2.25 19.22
CA ALA A 440 -4.80 1.03 18.55
C ALA A 440 -4.87 1.27 17.05
N LEU A 441 -3.77 0.99 16.33
CA LEU A 441 -3.93 0.63 14.93
C LEU A 441 -4.90 -0.55 14.93
N PRO A 442 -6.00 -0.53 14.16
CA PRO A 442 -6.90 -1.66 14.15
C PRO A 442 -6.07 -2.89 13.81
N ASP A 443 -5.97 -3.81 14.77
CA ASP A 443 -5.45 -5.15 14.54
C ASP A 443 -6.12 -5.66 13.29
N ASN A 444 -5.38 -6.33 12.43
CA ASN A 444 -5.92 -7.07 11.31
C ASN A 444 -6.59 -8.33 11.90
N PRO A 445 -7.85 -8.32 12.39
CA PRO A 445 -8.34 -9.44 13.15
C PRO A 445 -8.69 -10.45 12.08
N SER A 446 -8.14 -11.65 12.18
CA SER A 446 -8.33 -12.78 11.25
C SER A 446 -9.79 -13.24 11.06
N GLY A 447 -10.79 -12.43 11.46
CA GLY A 447 -12.21 -12.67 11.28
C GLY A 447 -13.12 -11.43 11.20
N THR A 448 -12.60 -10.19 11.21
CA THR A 448 -13.42 -8.98 10.91
C THR A 448 -12.86 -8.30 9.69
N GLN A 449 -13.26 -8.82 8.52
CA GLN A 449 -13.00 -8.18 7.23
C GLN A 449 -13.84 -6.88 7.12
N ILE A 450 -13.40 -5.82 7.81
CA ILE A 450 -13.44 -4.50 7.16
C ILE A 450 -12.38 -4.64 6.06
N PRO A 451 -12.69 -4.57 4.75
CA PRO A 451 -11.81 -5.04 3.69
C PRO A 451 -10.37 -4.54 3.87
N TRP A 452 -9.55 -5.41 4.46
CA TRP A 452 -8.13 -5.32 4.57
C TRP A 452 -7.61 -6.08 3.36
N PHE A 453 -6.94 -5.37 2.47
CA PHE A 453 -6.33 -5.94 1.28
C PHE A 453 -4.92 -6.42 1.67
N PRO A 454 -4.66 -7.73 1.80
CA PRO A 454 -3.33 -8.23 2.16
C PRO A 454 -2.30 -7.94 1.05
N ILE A 455 -1.14 -7.41 1.43
CA ILE A 455 0.02 -7.16 0.56
C ILE A 455 0.99 -8.35 0.69
N GLY A 456 1.37 -8.94 -0.43
CA GLY A 456 2.45 -9.93 -0.50
C GLY A 456 3.38 -9.61 -1.66
N PHE A 457 4.68 -9.56 -1.37
CA PHE A 457 5.76 -9.29 -2.32
C PHE A 457 5.95 -10.48 -3.27
N ASP A 458 6.12 -10.19 -4.56
CA ASP A 458 6.78 -11.11 -5.48
C ASP A 458 8.27 -10.71 -5.57
N PRO A 459 9.20 -11.55 -5.09
CA PRO A 459 10.62 -11.22 -5.02
C PRO A 459 11.34 -11.18 -6.38
N SER A 460 10.65 -11.39 -7.51
CA SER A 460 11.33 -11.52 -8.82
C SER A 460 11.44 -10.23 -9.67
N ALA A 461 10.99 -9.07 -9.21
CA ALA A 461 10.98 -7.83 -10.02
C ALA A 461 12.16 -6.90 -9.70
N THR A 462 13.23 -7.00 -10.48
CA THR A 462 14.50 -6.27 -10.30
C THR A 462 14.61 -4.96 -11.10
N SER A 463 13.57 -4.13 -11.19
CA SER A 463 13.74 -2.80 -11.80
C SER A 463 12.86 -1.71 -11.18
N THR A 464 13.56 -0.65 -10.80
CA THR A 464 13.19 0.60 -10.14
C THR A 464 12.15 1.45 -10.88
N GLY A 465 11.17 2.00 -10.14
CA GLY A 465 10.26 3.07 -10.59
C GLY A 465 9.25 3.49 -9.50
N HIS A 466 8.90 4.77 -9.43
CA HIS A 466 8.28 5.49 -8.30
C HIS A 466 6.85 5.07 -7.86
N TYR A 467 6.58 5.35 -6.58
CA TYR A 467 5.45 4.96 -5.71
C TYR A 467 4.03 5.42 -6.10
N GLY A 468 3.03 4.55 -5.82
CA GLY A 468 1.60 4.90 -5.67
C GLY A 468 0.67 3.95 -6.43
N LEU A 469 -0.16 3.17 -5.71
CA LEU A 469 -1.06 2.11 -6.23
C LEU A 469 -0.31 1.00 -6.99
N TYR A 470 0.14 -0.02 -6.25
CA TYR A 470 0.71 -1.21 -6.87
C TYR A 470 -0.39 -1.98 -7.61
N VAL A 471 -0.24 -2.12 -8.93
CA VAL A 471 -1.05 -3.05 -9.72
C VAL A 471 -0.39 -4.42 -9.60
N LYS A 472 -1.01 -5.34 -8.86
CA LYS A 472 -0.59 -6.75 -8.87
C LYS A 472 -1.12 -7.39 -10.14
N TYR A 473 -0.26 -7.58 -11.13
CA TYR A 473 -0.57 -8.40 -12.30
C TYR A 473 -0.56 -9.88 -11.88
N ARG A 474 -1.74 -10.52 -11.83
CA ARG A 474 -1.78 -11.99 -11.95
C ARG A 474 -1.89 -12.31 -13.43
N SER A 475 -0.84 -12.86 -14.03
CA SER A 475 -0.97 -13.53 -15.32
C SER A 475 -1.66 -14.86 -15.10
N TRP A 476 -2.71 -15.14 -15.87
CA TRP A 476 -3.12 -16.51 -16.12
C TRP A 476 -2.69 -16.86 -17.55
N GLY A 477 -1.76 -17.81 -17.66
CA GLY A 477 -1.33 -18.45 -18.91
C GLY A 477 0.09 -19.00 -18.76
N GLN A 478 0.37 -20.30 -18.96
CA GLN A 478 -0.43 -21.42 -19.46
C GLN A 478 -0.87 -22.39 -18.35
#